data_AF-A0A4R3Z6N0-F1
#
_entry.id   AF-A0A4R3Z6N0-F1
#
_cell.length_a   1.000
_cell.length_b   1.000
_cell.length_c   1.000
_cell.angle_alpha   90.00
_cell.angle_beta   90.00
_cell.angle_gamma   90.00
#
_symmetry.space_group_name_H-M   'P 1'
#
loop_
_entity.id
_entity.type
_entity.pdbx_description
1 polymer ?
#
loop_
_entity_poly.entity_id
_entity_poly.type
_entity_poly.pdbx_seq_one_letter_code
_entity_poly.pdbx_strand_id
1 'polypeptide(L)'
;MAQHQWGELVFSVNHDAAVISRALQRGRLQRLARGIYSGNIHTPSDILTRRYLWDIVGHFFPGGVVTGPASLLADPTDCSTVYVIHTRRRPLSLASHSIVPVAGVGPQPDDIPLNEQLWLGSPARTLLWFFNQPSRLRDLARLHVWWQANVSTSQALLEGLPSRATALNMEQPLNQALAFLSQTRSQTSPIDAGKPGLAALSERSRLILTSIITHGSGTQSEMMTRLGMSKSTVSSGLQELQRQQLISTAMEKGRVNQLYLLAKESGWVLGADIGNTQVQLIARSLDGGQLALRQLTHAASAQLVKSAADAIASLRQELSSFGPLLAMTVALSKPVRPDIQLYGREGPSQAGMTPDAIMARLSLPDNTQTVVENNVNCAVVAEVRQGIAKGLKDVVFLQVGERIGSGIISGGSLIHGARGGAGEIADMPFPWSGTESPRELSLERHLAKQGFIERLNARRSSDEPVVRSLEALLARAADGEPMAMQAIERHGEQIGFLALGLVAILDPAMIVLGGSVGSHWMIVSAVRKTVAAISPYTVVAATQFGHQATVEGAVQLALEAAQIKLLGRAVGDGRLL
;
A
#
# COMPACT_ATOMS: atom_id res chain seq x y z
N MET A 1 22.13 -16.33 -41.75
CA MET A 1 22.22 -17.20 -40.56
C MET A 1 21.52 -16.49 -39.41
N ALA A 2 20.48 -17.13 -38.86
CA ALA A 2 19.46 -16.53 -38.00
C ALA A 2 20.03 -15.69 -36.84
N GLN A 3 19.45 -14.50 -36.63
CA GLN A 3 19.61 -13.71 -35.41
C GLN A 3 19.05 -14.53 -34.24
N HIS A 4 19.88 -15.36 -33.60
CA HIS A 4 19.54 -15.88 -32.28
C HIS A 4 19.48 -14.68 -31.34
N GLN A 5 18.25 -14.29 -30.97
CA GLN A 5 18.00 -13.34 -29.90
C GLN A 5 18.54 -13.98 -28.62
N TRP A 6 19.48 -13.32 -27.96
CA TRP A 6 20.02 -13.81 -26.70
C TRP A 6 18.91 -13.84 -25.65
N GLY A 7 18.85 -14.92 -24.86
CA GLY A 7 17.88 -15.03 -23.77
C GLY A 7 18.07 -13.96 -22.70
N GLU A 8 17.03 -13.76 -21.88
CA GLU A 8 17.06 -12.85 -20.73
C GLU A 8 18.14 -13.23 -19.70
N LEU A 9 18.40 -14.53 -19.53
CA LEU A 9 19.47 -15.06 -18.70
C LEU A 9 20.36 -16.01 -19.52
N VAL A 10 21.67 -15.76 -19.50
CA VAL A 10 22.66 -16.48 -20.32
C VAL A 10 23.81 -16.91 -19.42
N PHE A 11 24.00 -18.22 -19.29
CA PHE A 11 25.09 -18.79 -18.50
C PHE A 11 26.28 -19.15 -19.38
N SER A 12 27.49 -18.79 -18.96
CA SER A 12 28.71 -19.07 -19.73
C SER A 12 28.95 -20.54 -19.99
N VAL A 13 28.48 -21.42 -19.11
CA VAL A 13 28.67 -22.87 -19.23
C VAL A 13 27.98 -23.47 -20.45
N ASN A 14 26.98 -22.78 -21.01
CA ASN A 14 26.19 -23.26 -22.14
C ASN A 14 26.69 -22.71 -23.49
N HIS A 15 27.74 -21.89 -23.50
CA HIS A 15 28.22 -21.21 -24.70
C HIS A 15 29.75 -21.15 -24.78
N ASP A 16 30.28 -21.11 -25.99
CA ASP A 16 31.71 -20.87 -26.22
C ASP A 16 32.11 -19.47 -25.73
N ALA A 17 33.21 -19.38 -24.98
CA ALA A 17 33.76 -18.15 -24.45
C ALA A 17 34.03 -17.09 -25.54
N ALA A 18 34.45 -17.52 -26.75
CA ALA A 18 34.68 -16.63 -27.88
C ALA A 18 33.36 -16.05 -28.44
N VAL A 19 32.24 -16.76 -28.29
CA VAL A 19 30.91 -16.26 -28.69
C VAL A 19 30.41 -15.22 -27.69
N ILE A 20 30.50 -15.51 -26.39
CA ILE A 20 30.14 -14.56 -25.33
C ILE A 20 30.97 -13.28 -25.42
N SER A 21 32.29 -13.41 -25.60
CA SER A 21 33.20 -12.26 -25.73
C SER A 21 32.81 -11.35 -26.91
N ARG A 22 32.55 -11.93 -28.09
CA ARG A 22 32.10 -11.19 -29.27
C ARG A 22 30.73 -10.54 -29.07
N ALA A 23 29.82 -11.17 -28.33
CA ALA A 23 28.50 -10.62 -28.05
C ALA A 23 28.56 -9.44 -27.07
N LEU A 24 29.42 -9.50 -26.05
CA LEU A 24 29.68 -8.38 -25.14
C LEU A 24 30.29 -7.18 -25.87
N GLN A 25 31.31 -7.41 -26.71
CA GLN A 25 31.94 -6.35 -27.51
C GLN A 25 30.97 -5.65 -28.46
N ARG A 26 29.98 -6.39 -28.98
CA ARG A 26 28.94 -5.87 -29.88
C ARG A 26 27.75 -5.28 -29.13
N GLY A 27 27.80 -5.17 -27.80
CA GLY A 27 26.70 -4.67 -26.99
C GLY A 27 25.42 -5.49 -27.11
N ARG A 28 25.51 -6.80 -27.38
CA ARG A 28 24.35 -7.72 -27.48
C ARG A 28 24.12 -8.52 -26.20
N LEU A 29 25.08 -8.48 -25.29
CA LEU A 29 24.98 -9.02 -23.94
C LEU A 29 25.47 -7.96 -22.97
N GLN A 30 24.93 -7.99 -21.76
CA GLN A 30 25.54 -7.34 -20.60
C GLN A 30 25.93 -8.38 -19.55
N ARG A 31 26.94 -8.08 -18.74
CA ARG A 31 27.41 -8.96 -17.66
C ARG A 31 26.64 -8.67 -16.38
N LEU A 32 25.99 -9.70 -15.83
CA LEU A 32 25.32 -9.64 -14.52
C LEU A 32 26.29 -10.02 -13.39
N ALA A 33 27.03 -11.11 -13.58
CA ALA A 33 28.08 -11.57 -12.67
C ALA A 33 29.12 -12.42 -13.42
N ARG A 34 30.11 -12.97 -12.71
CA ARG A 34 31.10 -13.87 -13.34
C ARG A 34 30.39 -15.12 -13.89
N GLY A 35 30.36 -15.27 -15.21
CA GLY A 35 29.72 -16.40 -15.89
C GLY A 35 28.21 -16.25 -16.07
N ILE A 36 27.63 -15.08 -15.76
CA ILE A 36 26.20 -14.79 -15.89
C ILE A 36 26.02 -13.52 -16.71
N TYR A 37 25.21 -13.61 -17.75
CA TYR A 37 24.97 -12.54 -18.72
C TYR A 37 23.48 -12.41 -19.02
N SER A 38 23.09 -11.32 -19.67
CA SER A 38 21.73 -11.08 -20.15
C SER A 38 21.73 -10.48 -21.55
N GLY A 39 20.83 -10.96 -22.40
CA GLY A 39 20.51 -10.33 -23.69
C GLY A 39 19.74 -9.02 -23.58
N ASN A 40 19.10 -8.76 -22.44
CA ASN A 40 18.41 -7.51 -22.16
C ASN A 40 19.44 -6.47 -21.72
N ILE A 41 19.99 -5.70 -22.65
CA ILE A 41 21.06 -4.71 -22.37
C ILE A 41 20.56 -3.37 -21.82
N HIS A 42 19.25 -3.13 -21.83
CA HIS A 42 18.66 -1.83 -21.50
C HIS A 42 18.26 -1.71 -20.03
N THR A 43 18.08 -2.84 -19.34
CA THR A 43 17.71 -2.87 -17.93
C THR A 43 18.97 -2.91 -17.05
N PRO A 44 19.13 -2.07 -16.02
CA PRO A 44 20.25 -2.15 -15.09
C PRO A 44 20.50 -3.56 -14.53
N SER A 45 21.77 -3.95 -14.39
CA SER A 45 22.17 -5.32 -14.06
C SER A 45 21.74 -5.77 -12.65
N ASP A 46 21.62 -4.85 -11.71
CA ASP A 46 21.11 -5.08 -10.36
C ASP A 46 19.62 -5.40 -10.35
N ILE A 47 18.83 -4.74 -11.20
CA ILE A 47 17.39 -5.04 -11.40
C ILE A 47 17.22 -6.43 -12.01
N LEU A 48 18.00 -6.77 -13.04
CA LEU A 48 17.95 -8.08 -13.68
C LEU A 48 18.38 -9.20 -12.72
N THR A 49 19.43 -8.97 -11.94
CA THR A 49 19.90 -9.92 -10.92
C THR A 49 18.83 -10.18 -9.86
N ARG A 50 18.10 -9.14 -9.41
CA ARG A 50 16.98 -9.29 -8.48
C ARG A 50 15.81 -10.05 -9.09
N ARG A 51 15.46 -9.73 -10.34
CA ARG A 51 14.35 -10.35 -11.07
C ARG A 51 14.54 -11.86 -11.24
N TYR A 52 15.75 -12.28 -11.61
CA TYR A 52 16.07 -13.69 -11.90
C TYR A 52 16.85 -14.37 -10.76
N LEU A 53 16.73 -13.89 -9.51
CA LEU A 53 17.59 -14.38 -8.44
C LEU A 53 17.43 -15.89 -8.21
N TRP A 54 16.19 -16.38 -8.15
CA TRP A 54 15.93 -17.80 -7.89
C TRP A 54 16.34 -18.71 -9.04
N ASP A 55 16.26 -18.24 -10.29
CA ASP A 55 16.75 -18.97 -11.46
C ASP A 55 18.28 -19.08 -11.44
N ILE A 56 18.96 -17.98 -11.10
CA ILE A 56 20.41 -17.94 -10.92
C ILE A 56 20.83 -18.89 -9.79
N VAL A 57 20.17 -18.81 -8.64
CA VAL A 57 20.49 -19.66 -7.48
C VAL A 57 20.22 -21.13 -7.80
N GLY A 58 19.07 -21.46 -8.39
CA GLY A 58 18.73 -22.82 -8.80
C GLY A 58 19.75 -23.42 -9.77
N HIS A 59 20.22 -22.64 -10.75
CA HIS A 59 21.26 -23.08 -11.69
C HIS A 59 22.59 -23.45 -11.00
N PHE A 60 23.03 -22.66 -10.01
CA PHE A 60 24.32 -22.87 -9.35
C PHE A 60 24.26 -23.81 -8.13
N PHE A 61 23.06 -24.00 -7.57
CA PHE A 61 22.79 -24.81 -6.38
C PHE A 61 21.58 -25.73 -6.60
N PRO A 62 21.61 -26.62 -7.62
CA PRO A 62 20.48 -27.49 -7.92
C PRO A 62 20.25 -28.49 -6.77
N GLY A 63 19.01 -28.64 -6.31
CA GLY A 63 18.73 -29.40 -5.08
C GLY A 63 18.84 -28.56 -3.80
N GLY A 64 19.13 -27.26 -3.91
CA GLY A 64 19.41 -26.39 -2.77
C GLY A 64 18.15 -25.99 -1.99
N VAL A 65 18.31 -25.78 -0.67
CA VAL A 65 17.24 -25.22 0.19
C VAL A 65 17.64 -23.84 0.68
N VAL A 66 16.93 -22.80 0.25
CA VAL A 66 17.07 -21.44 0.76
C VAL A 66 16.65 -21.41 2.23
N THR A 67 17.53 -20.89 3.08
CA THR A 67 17.36 -20.83 4.53
C THR A 67 17.78 -19.47 5.07
N GLY A 68 17.59 -19.27 6.37
CA GLY A 68 17.98 -18.04 7.06
C GLY A 68 16.94 -16.93 6.94
N PRO A 69 17.38 -15.66 7.01
CA PRO A 69 16.45 -14.53 6.95
C PRO A 69 15.61 -14.48 5.66
N ALA A 70 16.17 -14.97 4.55
CA ALA A 70 15.47 -15.04 3.26
C ALA A 70 14.30 -16.03 3.27
N SER A 71 14.34 -17.10 4.09
CA SER A 71 13.22 -18.05 4.21
C SER A 71 12.10 -17.56 5.12
N LEU A 72 12.38 -16.61 6.02
CA LEU A 72 11.34 -15.88 6.74
C LEU A 72 10.54 -15.01 5.75
N LEU A 73 11.20 -14.23 4.90
CA LEU A 73 10.52 -13.20 4.13
C LEU A 73 9.86 -13.70 2.84
N ALA A 74 10.27 -14.88 2.34
CA ALA A 74 10.02 -15.32 0.96
C ALA A 74 10.35 -14.22 -0.08
N ASP A 75 11.21 -13.28 0.31
CA ASP A 75 11.61 -12.11 -0.45
C ASP A 75 13.13 -12.12 -0.59
N PRO A 76 13.64 -12.31 -1.81
CA PRO A 76 15.07 -12.22 -2.04
C PRO A 76 15.63 -10.81 -1.84
N THR A 77 14.81 -9.77 -2.05
CA THR A 77 15.28 -8.37 -2.18
C THR A 77 15.60 -7.68 -0.87
N ASP A 78 15.09 -8.22 0.24
CA ASP A 78 15.18 -7.64 1.58
C ASP A 78 16.37 -8.22 2.38
N CYS A 79 17.19 -9.06 1.73
CA CYS A 79 18.35 -9.71 2.33
C CYS A 79 19.59 -9.59 1.44
N SER A 80 20.60 -8.83 1.87
CA SER A 80 21.89 -8.76 1.16
C SER A 80 22.64 -10.10 1.12
N THR A 81 22.28 -11.05 1.99
CA THR A 81 22.86 -12.39 2.06
C THR A 81 21.76 -13.45 2.05
N VAL A 82 21.85 -14.40 1.13
CA VAL A 82 20.95 -15.54 1.01
C VAL A 82 21.72 -16.80 1.37
N TYR A 83 21.28 -17.53 2.38
CA TYR A 83 21.89 -18.81 2.76
C TYR A 83 21.22 -19.95 2.00
N VAL A 84 22.01 -20.86 1.45
CA VAL A 84 21.49 -22.02 0.70
C VAL A 84 22.12 -23.29 1.24
N ILE A 85 21.32 -24.22 1.73
CA ILE A 85 21.79 -25.55 2.11
C ILE A 85 22.11 -26.31 0.83
N HIS A 86 23.40 -26.60 0.62
CA HIS A 86 23.87 -27.29 -0.57
C HIS A 86 25.29 -27.87 -0.38
N THR A 87 25.64 -28.91 -1.14
CA THR A 87 26.96 -29.57 -1.05
C THR A 87 28.10 -28.72 -1.60
N ARG A 88 27.82 -27.90 -2.60
CA ARG A 88 28.73 -26.85 -3.14
C ARG A 88 29.13 -25.88 -2.04
N ARG A 89 30.44 -25.72 -1.81
CA ARG A 89 30.97 -24.82 -0.76
C ARG A 89 31.34 -23.41 -1.24
N ARG A 90 31.38 -23.18 -2.54
CA ARG A 90 31.82 -21.91 -3.11
C ARG A 90 30.66 -20.89 -3.12
N PRO A 91 30.79 -19.73 -2.44
CA PRO A 91 29.81 -18.65 -2.50
C PRO A 91 29.65 -18.09 -3.92
N LEU A 92 28.48 -17.53 -4.20
CA LEU A 92 28.19 -16.80 -5.43
C LEU A 92 27.94 -15.33 -5.09
N SER A 93 28.83 -14.45 -5.56
CA SER A 93 28.68 -13.00 -5.40
C SER A 93 27.95 -12.42 -6.61
N LEU A 94 26.85 -11.73 -6.34
CA LEU A 94 26.06 -10.98 -7.30
C LEU A 94 26.14 -9.48 -6.98
N ALA A 95 25.62 -8.61 -7.85
CA ALA A 95 25.75 -7.16 -7.70
C ALA A 95 25.19 -6.63 -6.36
N SER A 96 24.08 -7.18 -5.89
CA SER A 96 23.37 -6.73 -4.68
C SER A 96 23.16 -7.83 -3.63
N HIS A 97 23.59 -9.07 -3.92
CA HIS A 97 23.33 -10.24 -3.08
C HIS A 97 24.56 -11.14 -2.99
N SER A 98 24.78 -11.74 -1.82
CA SER A 98 25.75 -12.81 -1.62
C SER A 98 25.04 -14.11 -1.33
N ILE A 99 25.26 -15.14 -2.16
CA ILE A 99 24.71 -16.47 -1.92
C ILE A 99 25.76 -17.29 -1.20
N VAL A 100 25.46 -17.63 0.06
CA VAL A 100 26.38 -18.31 0.97
C VAL A 100 25.90 -19.75 1.16
N PRO A 101 26.61 -20.75 0.62
CA PRO A 101 26.25 -22.12 0.88
C PRO A 101 26.54 -22.50 2.32
N VAL A 102 25.63 -23.26 2.93
CA VAL A 102 25.75 -23.79 4.28
C VAL A 102 25.55 -25.30 4.28
N ALA A 103 26.18 -25.99 5.23
CA ALA A 103 25.94 -27.41 5.43
C ALA A 103 24.59 -27.63 6.11
N GLY A 104 23.88 -28.70 5.73
CA GLY A 104 22.60 -29.05 6.32
C GLY A 104 21.92 -30.18 5.57
N VAL A 105 20.76 -30.59 6.06
CA VAL A 105 19.91 -31.59 5.43
C VAL A 105 19.24 -30.96 4.21
N GLY A 106 19.24 -31.66 3.07
CA GLY A 106 18.61 -31.23 1.82
C GLY A 106 17.09 -31.05 1.92
N PRO A 107 16.40 -30.85 0.77
CA PRO A 107 14.97 -30.61 0.74
C PRO A 107 14.17 -31.69 1.45
N GLN A 108 13.06 -31.29 2.04
CA GLN A 108 12.14 -32.16 2.75
C GLN A 108 10.69 -31.93 2.31
N PRO A 109 9.74 -32.85 2.61
CA PRO A 109 8.40 -32.79 2.04
C PRO A 109 7.58 -31.51 2.31
N ASP A 110 7.86 -30.79 3.39
CA ASP A 110 7.19 -29.54 3.77
C ASP A 110 7.95 -28.27 3.31
N ASP A 111 9.11 -28.42 2.68
CA ASP A 111 9.81 -27.29 2.05
C ASP A 111 9.08 -26.88 0.77
N ILE A 112 9.03 -25.58 0.52
CA ILE A 112 8.22 -25.00 -0.56
C ILE A 112 9.07 -24.98 -1.84
N PRO A 113 8.69 -25.66 -2.93
CA PRO A 113 9.45 -25.58 -4.18
C PRO A 113 9.37 -24.15 -4.75
N LEU A 114 10.52 -23.52 -4.99
CA LEU A 114 10.60 -22.21 -5.66
C LEU A 114 10.63 -22.37 -7.18
N ASN A 115 11.32 -23.42 -7.66
CA ASN A 115 11.33 -23.88 -9.04
C ASN A 115 11.72 -25.37 -9.07
N GLU A 116 11.96 -25.94 -10.25
CA GLU A 116 12.31 -27.36 -10.42
C GLU A 116 13.63 -27.78 -9.72
N GLN A 117 14.48 -26.83 -9.35
CA GLN A 117 15.84 -27.08 -8.86
C GLN A 117 16.15 -26.42 -7.51
N LEU A 118 15.21 -25.70 -6.91
CA LEU A 118 15.42 -24.92 -5.69
C LEU A 118 14.18 -24.95 -4.79
N TRP A 119 14.42 -25.07 -3.47
CA TRP A 119 13.39 -25.09 -2.44
C TRP A 119 13.59 -23.92 -1.47
N LEU A 120 12.50 -23.42 -0.91
CA LEU A 120 12.45 -22.49 0.22
C LEU A 120 12.18 -23.28 1.50
N GLY A 121 12.98 -23.03 2.53
CA GLY A 121 12.84 -23.71 3.81
C GLY A 121 11.46 -23.53 4.42
N SER A 122 10.87 -24.63 4.89
CA SER A 122 9.55 -24.63 5.53
C SER A 122 9.50 -23.71 6.76
N PRO A 123 8.30 -23.31 7.22
CA PRO A 123 8.15 -22.58 8.48
C PRO A 123 8.84 -23.28 9.66
N ALA A 124 8.75 -24.61 9.73
CA ALA A 124 9.39 -25.41 10.78
C ALA A 124 10.92 -25.33 10.70
N ARG A 125 11.47 -25.54 9.50
CA ARG A 125 12.92 -25.46 9.26
C ARG A 125 13.44 -24.06 9.58
N THR A 126 12.71 -23.02 9.17
CA THR A 126 13.09 -21.63 9.37
C THR A 126 13.11 -21.26 10.85
N LEU A 127 12.11 -21.70 11.61
CA LEU A 127 12.03 -21.47 13.06
C LEU A 127 13.17 -22.19 13.81
N LEU A 128 13.41 -23.46 13.49
CA LEU A 128 14.50 -24.24 14.08
C LEU A 128 15.86 -23.62 13.75
N TRP A 129 16.07 -23.20 12.50
CA TRP A 129 17.29 -22.51 12.08
C TRP A 129 17.51 -21.22 12.89
N PHE A 130 16.46 -20.43 13.11
CA PHE A 130 16.54 -19.16 13.84
C PHE A 130 17.01 -19.38 15.28
N PHE A 131 16.40 -20.34 15.99
CA PHE A 131 16.78 -20.66 17.36
C PHE A 131 18.10 -21.43 17.44
N ASN A 132 18.60 -21.99 16.33
CA ASN A 132 19.93 -22.58 16.27
C ASN A 132 21.04 -21.51 16.16
N GLN A 133 20.72 -20.26 15.80
CA GLN A 133 21.71 -19.19 15.75
C GLN A 133 22.11 -18.73 17.16
N PRO A 134 23.34 -18.22 17.37
CA PRO A 134 23.71 -17.55 18.62
C PRO A 134 22.76 -16.40 18.95
N SER A 135 22.41 -16.20 20.22
CA SER A 135 21.41 -15.20 20.65
C SER A 135 21.67 -13.78 20.14
N ARG A 136 22.95 -13.39 19.99
CA ARG A 136 23.36 -12.08 19.45
C ARG A 136 23.01 -11.85 17.97
N LEU A 137 22.71 -12.91 17.22
CA LEU A 137 22.36 -12.86 15.80
C LEU A 137 20.84 -13.05 15.57
N ARG A 138 20.07 -13.23 16.63
CA ARG A 138 18.62 -13.46 16.56
C ARG A 138 17.88 -12.13 16.56
N ASP A 139 17.28 -11.78 15.44
CA ASP A 139 16.37 -10.65 15.31
C ASP A 139 14.95 -11.08 15.72
N LEU A 140 14.66 -10.99 17.02
CA LEU A 140 13.36 -11.40 17.56
C LEU A 140 12.22 -10.54 17.01
N ALA A 141 12.45 -9.24 16.74
CA ALA A 141 11.42 -8.37 16.17
C ALA A 141 10.99 -8.88 14.78
N ARG A 142 11.97 -9.24 13.95
CA ARG A 142 11.72 -9.82 12.61
C ARG A 142 11.00 -11.17 12.69
N LEU A 143 11.35 -12.02 13.65
CA LEU A 143 10.65 -13.29 13.85
C LEU A 143 9.18 -13.08 14.24
N HIS A 144 8.87 -12.07 15.07
CA HIS A 144 7.49 -11.74 15.44
C HIS A 144 6.67 -11.26 14.24
N VAL A 145 7.24 -10.38 13.41
CA VAL A 145 6.58 -9.91 12.17
C VAL A 145 6.29 -11.07 11.22
N TRP A 146 7.27 -11.95 11.01
CA TRP A 146 7.10 -13.16 10.21
C TRP A 146 5.99 -14.07 10.76
N TRP A 147 5.98 -14.29 12.08
CA TRP A 147 4.97 -15.11 12.74
C TRP A 147 3.56 -14.53 12.56
N GLN A 148 3.39 -13.22 12.73
CA GLN A 148 2.11 -12.54 12.53
C GLN A 148 1.58 -12.67 11.09
N ALA A 149 2.46 -12.74 10.10
CA ALA A 149 2.08 -12.96 8.70
C ALA A 149 1.67 -14.41 8.39
N ASN A 150 2.00 -15.38 9.26
CA ASN A 150 1.82 -16.83 9.04
C ASN A 150 0.88 -17.50 10.06
N VAL A 151 0.03 -16.72 10.76
CA VAL A 151 -0.81 -17.16 11.90
C VAL A 151 -1.76 -18.32 11.56
N SER A 152 -2.17 -18.45 10.29
CA SER A 152 -3.14 -19.44 9.80
C SER A 152 -2.70 -20.91 9.94
N THR A 153 -1.41 -21.19 10.17
CA THR A 153 -0.82 -22.54 10.21
C THR A 153 -0.32 -22.97 11.59
N SER A 154 -0.70 -22.26 12.65
CA SER A 154 -0.11 -22.41 13.99
C SER A 154 -0.21 -23.82 14.62
N GLN A 155 -1.33 -24.52 14.45
CA GLN A 155 -1.53 -25.81 15.12
C GLN A 155 -0.78 -26.96 14.44
N ALA A 156 -0.86 -27.08 13.12
CA ALA A 156 -0.12 -28.09 12.36
C ALA A 156 1.40 -27.91 12.47
N LEU A 157 1.86 -26.64 12.53
CA LEU A 157 3.27 -26.35 12.73
C LEU A 157 3.76 -26.79 14.11
N LEU A 158 2.98 -26.54 15.17
CA LEU A 158 3.30 -26.95 16.53
C LEU A 158 3.39 -28.48 16.67
N GLU A 159 2.40 -29.19 16.12
CA GLU A 159 2.33 -30.66 16.19
C GLU A 159 3.46 -31.34 15.38
N GLY A 160 3.87 -30.74 14.26
CA GLY A 160 4.93 -31.28 13.39
C GLY A 160 6.37 -30.87 13.77
N LEU A 161 6.56 -29.85 14.60
CA LEU A 161 7.88 -29.28 14.89
C LEU A 161 8.88 -30.28 15.50
N PRO A 162 8.50 -31.15 16.47
CA PRO A 162 9.43 -32.13 17.05
C PRO A 162 9.94 -33.15 16.03
N SER A 163 9.03 -33.74 15.25
CA SER A 163 9.40 -34.65 14.16
C SER A 163 10.33 -33.96 13.15
N ARG A 164 10.12 -32.66 12.95
CA ARG A 164 10.93 -31.87 12.02
C ARG A 164 12.32 -31.55 12.56
N ALA A 165 12.43 -31.30 13.86
CA ALA A 165 13.71 -31.13 14.54
C ALA A 165 14.59 -32.38 14.39
N THR A 166 14.03 -33.58 14.58
CA THR A 166 14.77 -34.83 14.38
C THR A 166 15.20 -35.01 12.92
N ALA A 167 14.29 -34.83 11.97
CA ALA A 167 14.61 -35.00 10.54
C ALA A 167 15.68 -34.01 10.02
N LEU A 168 15.82 -32.84 10.66
CA LEU A 168 16.80 -31.82 10.31
C LEU A 168 18.10 -31.89 11.13
N ASN A 169 18.19 -32.81 12.11
CA ASN A 169 19.23 -32.84 13.13
C ASN A 169 19.33 -31.52 13.93
N MET A 170 18.20 -30.92 14.26
CA MET A 170 18.05 -29.63 14.95
C MET A 170 17.22 -29.77 16.24
N GLU A 171 17.52 -30.76 17.08
CA GLU A 171 16.78 -31.01 18.33
C GLU A 171 17.12 -29.98 19.43
N GLN A 172 18.36 -29.48 19.46
CA GLN A 172 18.81 -28.45 20.40
C GLN A 172 17.93 -27.18 20.44
N PRO A 173 17.55 -26.54 19.31
CA PRO A 173 16.70 -25.35 19.32
C PRO A 173 15.21 -25.60 19.62
N LEU A 174 14.74 -26.86 19.65
CA LEU A 174 13.31 -27.21 19.70
C LEU A 174 12.58 -26.56 20.89
N ASN A 175 13.17 -26.62 22.09
CA ASN A 175 12.54 -26.09 23.30
C ASN A 175 12.31 -24.57 23.23
N GLN A 176 13.25 -23.83 22.63
CA GLN A 176 13.14 -22.38 22.49
C GLN A 176 12.10 -22.00 21.43
N ALA A 177 12.05 -22.78 20.34
CA ALA A 177 11.03 -22.63 19.31
C ALA A 177 9.60 -22.87 19.85
N LEU A 178 9.41 -23.95 20.62
CA LEU A 178 8.12 -24.25 21.26
C LEU A 178 7.71 -23.19 22.28
N ALA A 179 8.66 -22.66 23.06
CA ALA A 179 8.40 -21.58 24.02
C ALA A 179 7.94 -20.29 23.32
N PHE A 180 8.59 -19.91 22.22
CA PHE A 180 8.20 -18.74 21.42
C PHE A 180 6.77 -18.86 20.87
N LEU A 181 6.43 -20.02 20.28
CA LEU A 181 5.09 -20.26 19.73
C LEU A 181 4.00 -20.27 20.82
N SER A 182 4.34 -20.78 22.01
CA SER A 182 3.42 -20.81 23.15
C SER A 182 3.16 -19.41 23.74
N GLN A 183 4.19 -18.57 23.83
CA GLN A 183 4.07 -17.20 24.35
C GLN A 183 3.34 -16.26 23.37
N THR A 184 3.61 -16.37 22.08
CA THR A 184 2.94 -15.54 21.07
C THR A 184 1.45 -15.87 20.91
N ARG A 185 1.01 -17.10 21.24
CA ARG A 185 -0.42 -17.44 21.38
C ARG A 185 -1.12 -16.65 22.50
N SER A 186 -0.39 -16.27 23.54
CA SER A 186 -0.93 -15.48 24.67
C SER A 186 -0.87 -13.96 24.45
N GLN A 187 -0.17 -13.49 23.39
CA GLN A 187 0.10 -12.08 23.12
C GLN A 187 -0.76 -11.45 22.01
N THR A 188 -1.88 -12.06 21.59
CA THR A 188 -2.85 -11.42 20.66
C THR A 188 -3.65 -10.26 21.29
N SER A 189 -3.26 -9.75 22.45
CA SER A 189 -3.47 -8.38 22.95
C SER A 189 -2.48 -8.17 24.10
N PRO A 190 -1.58 -7.17 24.04
CA PRO A 190 -1.95 -5.77 24.30
C PRO A 190 -1.15 -4.73 23.47
N ILE A 191 -1.84 -3.74 22.88
CA ILE A 191 -1.24 -2.46 22.51
C ILE A 191 -1.33 -1.57 23.75
N ASP A 192 -0.27 -1.52 24.55
CA ASP A 192 0.02 -0.37 25.43
C ASP A 192 1.42 -0.51 26.02
N ALA A 193 2.38 0.29 25.52
CA ALA A 193 3.50 0.81 26.30
C ALA A 193 4.29 1.86 25.49
N GLY A 194 3.98 3.12 25.73
CA GLY A 194 4.98 4.20 25.78
C GLY A 194 5.16 5.06 24.53
N LYS A 195 4.47 6.21 24.52
CA LYS A 195 5.02 7.54 24.16
C LYS A 195 4.02 8.63 24.59
N PRO A 196 4.47 9.77 25.16
CA PRO A 196 3.56 10.75 25.77
C PRO A 196 2.93 11.67 24.70
N GLY A 197 1.61 11.72 24.67
CA GLY A 197 0.85 12.73 23.94
C GLY A 197 -0.61 12.69 24.38
N LEU A 198 -1.07 13.78 25.03
CA LEU A 198 -2.33 13.91 25.79
C LEU A 198 -2.51 12.82 26.88
N ALA A 199 -2.72 13.27 28.12
CA ALA A 199 -2.71 12.43 29.33
C ALA A 199 -3.50 11.12 29.16
N ALA A 200 -3.01 10.02 29.74
CA ALA A 200 -3.70 8.73 29.76
C ALA A 200 -5.11 8.87 30.34
N LEU A 201 -6.10 9.15 29.48
CA LEU A 201 -7.49 9.31 29.86
C LEU A 201 -7.96 8.00 30.48
N SER A 202 -8.73 8.09 31.56
CA SER A 202 -9.42 6.91 32.10
C SER A 202 -10.36 6.29 31.06
N GLU A 203 -10.60 4.98 31.17
CA GLU A 203 -11.46 4.25 30.22
C GLU A 203 -12.86 4.88 30.07
N ARG A 204 -13.47 5.31 31.18
CA ARG A 204 -14.75 6.04 31.18
C ARG A 204 -14.69 7.34 30.35
N SER A 205 -13.61 8.11 30.48
CA SER A 205 -13.43 9.39 29.78
C SER A 205 -13.19 9.15 28.30
N ARG A 206 -12.47 8.08 27.94
CA ARG A 206 -12.33 7.64 26.54
C ARG A 206 -13.68 7.26 25.92
N LEU A 207 -14.53 6.54 26.64
CA LEU A 207 -15.88 6.15 26.16
C LEU A 207 -16.80 7.37 25.99
N ILE A 208 -16.76 8.32 26.93
CA ILE A 208 -17.52 9.57 26.83
C ILE A 208 -17.04 10.41 25.65
N LEU A 209 -15.73 10.60 25.50
CA LEU A 209 -15.13 11.35 24.38
C LEU A 209 -15.44 10.69 23.03
N THR A 210 -15.38 9.35 22.96
CA THR A 210 -15.80 8.58 21.78
C THR A 210 -17.25 8.89 21.41
N SER A 211 -18.16 8.92 22.40
CA SER A 211 -19.57 9.24 22.18
C SER A 211 -19.75 10.67 21.64
N ILE A 212 -19.03 11.65 22.19
CA ILE A 212 -19.08 13.05 21.73
C ILE A 212 -18.53 13.17 20.30
N ILE A 213 -17.38 12.55 19.98
CA ILE A 213 -16.82 12.55 18.62
C ILE A 213 -17.82 11.94 17.62
N THR A 214 -18.48 10.85 18.00
CA THR A 214 -19.41 10.12 17.12
C THR A 214 -20.70 10.91 16.86
N HIS A 215 -21.24 11.59 17.88
CA HIS A 215 -22.55 12.23 17.82
C HIS A 215 -22.48 13.77 17.74
N GLY A 216 -21.28 14.34 17.71
CA GLY A 216 -21.01 15.79 17.73
C GLY A 216 -21.20 16.45 19.10
N SER A 217 -22.25 16.07 19.84
CA SER A 217 -22.53 16.56 21.19
C SER A 217 -23.40 15.60 22.00
N GLY A 218 -23.56 15.88 23.30
CA GLY A 218 -24.54 15.20 24.13
C GLY A 218 -24.72 15.85 25.50
N THR A 219 -25.90 15.67 26.06
CA THR A 219 -26.18 15.96 27.46
C THR A 219 -25.70 14.82 28.36
N GLN A 220 -25.52 15.09 29.65
CA GLN A 220 -25.16 14.06 30.63
C GLN A 220 -26.17 12.89 30.64
N SER A 221 -27.47 13.19 30.52
CA SER A 221 -28.51 12.16 30.50
C SER A 221 -28.41 11.28 29.26
N GLU A 222 -28.15 11.85 28.08
CA GLU A 222 -27.98 11.08 26.85
C GLU A 222 -26.76 10.17 26.92
N MET A 223 -25.66 10.65 27.51
CA MET A 223 -24.46 9.83 27.72
C MET A 223 -24.72 8.67 28.69
N MET A 224 -25.47 8.90 29.78
CA MET A 224 -25.89 7.84 30.68
C MET A 224 -26.67 6.76 29.94
N THR A 225 -27.66 7.16 29.14
CA THR A 225 -28.51 6.23 28.36
C THR A 225 -27.70 5.48 27.30
N ARG A 226 -26.88 6.18 26.51
CA ARG A 226 -26.11 5.57 25.40
C ARG A 226 -25.00 4.64 25.88
N LEU A 227 -24.35 4.98 27.00
CA LEU A 227 -23.18 4.24 27.51
C LEU A 227 -23.53 3.25 28.63
N GLY A 228 -24.78 3.24 29.11
CA GLY A 228 -25.20 2.40 30.24
C GLY A 228 -24.48 2.73 31.55
N MET A 229 -24.04 3.99 31.72
CA MET A 229 -23.21 4.42 32.85
C MET A 229 -24.04 5.14 33.92
N SER A 230 -23.61 5.01 35.18
CA SER A 230 -24.22 5.76 36.29
C SER A 230 -23.95 7.27 36.19
N LYS A 231 -24.81 8.09 36.81
CA LYS A 231 -24.65 9.56 36.83
C LYS A 231 -23.29 10.00 37.37
N SER A 232 -22.81 9.36 38.45
CA SER A 232 -21.50 9.69 39.06
C SER A 232 -20.34 9.33 38.14
N THR A 233 -20.42 8.20 37.44
CA THR A 233 -19.42 7.78 36.45
C THR A 233 -19.33 8.79 35.30
N VAL A 234 -20.46 9.16 34.69
CA VAL A 234 -20.49 10.14 33.60
C VAL A 234 -19.99 11.52 34.08
N SER A 235 -20.43 11.95 35.26
CA SER A 235 -20.01 13.25 35.84
C SER A 235 -18.49 13.33 36.04
N SER A 236 -17.89 12.28 36.62
CA SER A 236 -16.45 12.25 36.87
C SER A 236 -15.63 12.21 35.57
N GLY A 237 -16.11 11.50 34.54
CA GLY A 237 -15.46 11.47 33.23
C GLY A 237 -15.56 12.81 32.49
N LEU A 238 -16.73 13.47 32.53
CA LEU A 238 -16.91 14.81 31.96
C LEU A 238 -15.99 15.84 32.64
N GLN A 239 -15.87 15.80 33.98
CA GLN A 239 -14.94 16.67 34.72
C GLN A 239 -13.48 16.43 34.33
N GLU A 240 -13.08 15.17 34.15
CA GLU A 240 -11.73 14.82 33.69
C GLU A 240 -11.46 15.38 32.28
N LEU A 241 -12.41 15.21 31.34
CA LEU A 241 -12.30 15.74 29.98
C LEU A 241 -12.27 17.28 29.94
N GLN A 242 -13.06 17.97 30.78
CA GLN A 242 -13.03 19.43 30.91
C GLN A 242 -11.70 19.92 31.48
N ARG A 243 -11.16 19.24 32.50
CA ARG A 243 -9.84 19.56 33.07
C ARG A 243 -8.72 19.41 32.04
N GLN A 244 -8.85 18.46 31.12
CA GLN A 244 -7.93 18.28 29.98
C GLN A 244 -8.26 19.20 28.79
N GLN A 245 -9.27 20.07 28.90
CA GLN A 245 -9.72 21.00 27.85
C GLN A 245 -10.10 20.30 26.53
N LEU A 246 -10.58 19.05 26.61
CA LEU A 246 -11.01 18.29 25.43
C LEU A 246 -12.48 18.54 25.08
N ILE A 247 -13.28 18.95 26.07
CA ILE A 247 -14.69 19.27 25.88
C ILE A 247 -15.01 20.64 26.45
N SER A 248 -15.96 21.31 25.81
CA SER A 248 -16.55 22.56 26.26
C SER A 248 -18.06 22.36 26.48
N THR A 249 -18.70 23.36 27.07
CA THR A 249 -20.14 23.30 27.35
C THR A 249 -20.88 24.45 26.69
N ALA A 250 -22.00 24.13 26.05
CA ALA A 250 -22.92 25.11 25.48
C ALA A 250 -24.29 25.01 26.16
N MET A 251 -24.98 26.15 26.25
CA MET A 251 -26.38 26.22 26.65
C MET A 251 -27.23 26.26 25.38
N GLU A 252 -28.08 25.24 25.17
CA GLU A 252 -29.00 25.24 24.03
C GLU A 252 -30.13 26.25 24.28
N LYS A 253 -30.41 27.15 23.32
CA LYS A 253 -31.52 28.12 23.45
C LYS A 253 -32.84 27.36 23.63
N GLY A 254 -33.43 27.46 24.83
CA GLY A 254 -34.73 26.87 25.15
C GLY A 254 -34.70 25.51 25.87
N ARG A 255 -33.53 24.95 26.19
CA ARG A 255 -33.41 23.76 27.06
C ARG A 255 -32.70 24.08 28.38
N VAL A 256 -33.10 23.38 29.45
CA VAL A 256 -32.52 23.53 30.80
C VAL A 256 -31.18 22.78 30.96
N ASN A 257 -30.88 21.82 30.07
CA ASN A 257 -29.74 20.92 30.21
C ASN A 257 -28.49 21.41 29.47
N GLN A 258 -27.33 21.28 30.14
CA GLN A 258 -26.01 21.59 29.59
C GLN A 258 -25.61 20.58 28.51
N LEU A 259 -25.23 21.07 27.33
CA LEU A 259 -24.67 20.27 26.25
C LEU A 259 -23.15 20.24 26.35
N TYR A 260 -22.56 19.06 26.21
CA TYR A 260 -21.13 18.85 26.11
C TYR A 260 -20.74 18.57 24.66
N LEU A 261 -19.74 19.28 24.18
CA LEU A 261 -19.21 19.20 22.82
C LEU A 261 -17.67 19.22 22.86
N LEU A 262 -17.00 18.87 21.77
CA LEU A 262 -15.55 19.04 21.69
C LEU A 262 -15.16 20.50 21.91
N ALA A 263 -14.08 20.73 22.65
CA ALA A 263 -13.51 22.06 22.79
C ALA A 263 -12.88 22.48 21.47
N LYS A 264 -13.02 23.75 21.10
CA LYS A 264 -12.40 24.29 19.88
C LYS A 264 -10.87 24.13 19.93
N GLU A 265 -10.31 24.22 21.13
CA GLU A 265 -8.89 24.15 21.46
C GLU A 265 -8.36 22.71 21.58
N SER A 266 -9.22 21.70 21.39
CA SER A 266 -8.86 20.28 21.52
C SER A 266 -7.84 19.80 20.48
N GLY A 267 -7.59 20.58 19.43
CA GLY A 267 -6.68 20.29 18.34
C GLY A 267 -7.38 19.99 17.02
N TRP A 268 -6.57 19.76 16.00
CA TRP A 268 -7.03 19.54 14.63
C TRP A 268 -6.14 18.52 13.92
N VAL A 269 -6.61 18.03 12.77
CA VAL A 269 -5.91 17.07 11.92
C VAL A 269 -5.75 17.61 10.50
N LEU A 270 -4.81 17.06 9.76
CA LEU A 270 -4.50 17.49 8.40
C LEU A 270 -4.41 16.30 7.44
N GLY A 271 -5.20 16.33 6.37
CA GLY A 271 -4.94 15.50 5.20
C GLY A 271 -4.15 16.31 4.17
N ALA A 272 -3.09 15.72 3.63
CA ALA A 272 -2.25 16.33 2.62
C ALA A 272 -2.13 15.37 1.42
N ASP A 273 -2.62 15.78 0.25
CA ASP A 273 -2.33 15.12 -1.02
C ASP A 273 -1.17 15.85 -1.70
N ILE A 274 0.01 15.23 -1.71
CA ILE A 274 1.21 15.78 -2.34
C ILE A 274 1.46 15.03 -3.65
N GLY A 275 0.78 15.46 -4.70
CA GLY A 275 0.92 14.93 -6.04
C GLY A 275 2.16 15.46 -6.78
N ASN A 276 2.23 15.16 -8.09
CA ASN A 276 3.36 15.56 -8.94
C ASN A 276 3.23 16.99 -9.49
N THR A 277 2.01 17.50 -9.61
CA THR A 277 1.69 18.81 -10.21
C THR A 277 0.90 19.71 -9.26
N GLN A 278 0.28 19.13 -8.23
CA GLN A 278 -0.62 19.81 -7.33
C GLN A 278 -0.45 19.29 -5.90
N VAL A 279 -0.64 20.18 -4.94
CA VAL A 279 -0.82 19.86 -3.52
C VAL A 279 -2.21 20.29 -3.08
N GLN A 280 -2.91 19.43 -2.35
CA GLN A 280 -4.15 19.79 -1.65
C GLN A 280 -3.99 19.50 -0.16
N LEU A 281 -4.39 20.46 0.68
CA LEU A 281 -4.35 20.34 2.13
C LEU A 281 -5.75 20.62 2.68
N ILE A 282 -6.30 19.71 3.47
CA ILE A 282 -7.56 19.91 4.20
C ILE A 282 -7.30 19.75 5.70
N ALA A 283 -7.53 20.83 6.45
CA ALA A 283 -7.50 20.82 7.90
C ALA A 283 -8.92 20.62 8.45
N ARG A 284 -9.08 19.71 9.42
CA ARG A 284 -10.36 19.47 10.11
C ARG A 284 -10.21 19.47 11.63
N SER A 285 -11.25 19.92 12.32
CA SER A 285 -11.42 19.65 13.76
C SER A 285 -11.77 18.18 14.00
N LEU A 286 -11.66 17.73 15.25
CA LEU A 286 -11.90 16.33 15.64
C LEU A 286 -13.34 15.84 15.43
N ASP A 287 -14.31 16.75 15.31
CA ASP A 287 -15.71 16.48 14.94
C ASP A 287 -15.92 16.37 13.42
N GLY A 288 -14.86 16.52 12.61
CA GLY A 288 -14.92 16.48 11.15
C GLY A 288 -15.33 17.80 10.49
N GLY A 289 -15.44 18.90 11.23
CA GLY A 289 -15.63 20.23 10.66
C GLY A 289 -14.40 20.69 9.85
N GLN A 290 -14.59 21.20 8.63
CA GLN A 290 -13.49 21.75 7.83
C GLN A 290 -13.07 23.12 8.35
N LEU A 291 -11.79 23.25 8.72
CA LEU A 291 -11.19 24.49 9.21
C LEU A 291 -10.50 25.27 8.09
N ALA A 292 -9.83 24.57 7.18
CA ALA A 292 -9.15 25.19 6.06
C ALA A 292 -9.00 24.23 4.88
N LEU A 293 -8.96 24.80 3.68
CA LEU A 293 -8.57 24.13 2.43
C LEU A 293 -7.48 24.99 1.77
N ARG A 294 -6.40 24.35 1.31
CA ARG A 294 -5.37 24.97 0.46
C ARG A 294 -5.14 24.12 -0.77
N GLN A 295 -5.01 24.77 -1.92
CA GLN A 295 -4.69 24.14 -3.19
C GLN A 295 -3.54 24.91 -3.82
N LEU A 296 -2.47 24.19 -4.15
CA LEU A 296 -1.24 24.75 -4.73
C LEU A 296 -0.93 24.00 -6.01
N THR A 297 -0.50 24.69 -7.05
CA THR A 297 -0.08 24.10 -8.32
C THR A 297 1.31 24.61 -8.66
N HIS A 298 2.21 23.70 -9.06
CA HIS A 298 3.55 24.07 -9.56
C HIS A 298 3.93 23.20 -10.75
N ALA A 299 4.73 23.78 -11.65
CA ALA A 299 5.30 23.08 -12.80
C ALA A 299 6.40 22.07 -12.41
N ALA A 300 7.05 22.20 -11.23
CA ALA A 300 8.15 21.34 -10.80
C ALA A 300 7.89 20.67 -9.44
N SER A 301 8.09 19.35 -9.37
CA SER A 301 7.74 18.51 -8.21
C SER A 301 8.55 18.80 -6.95
N ALA A 302 9.82 19.18 -7.07
CA ALA A 302 10.67 19.49 -5.91
C ALA A 302 10.23 20.77 -5.20
N GLN A 303 9.66 21.72 -5.95
CA GLN A 303 9.08 22.93 -5.39
C GLN A 303 7.76 22.64 -4.66
N LEU A 304 6.99 21.63 -5.10
CA LEU A 304 5.74 21.25 -4.42
C LEU A 304 5.95 20.81 -2.96
N VAL A 305 6.98 20.01 -2.66
CA VAL A 305 7.26 19.58 -1.27
C VAL A 305 7.59 20.79 -0.39
N LYS A 306 8.37 21.74 -0.91
CA LYS A 306 8.68 22.97 -0.19
C LYS A 306 7.42 23.84 0.00
N SER A 307 6.65 24.07 -1.06
CA SER A 307 5.40 24.84 -0.99
C SER A 307 4.38 24.19 -0.04
N ALA A 308 4.33 22.85 0.01
CA ALA A 308 3.54 22.11 0.98
C ALA A 308 4.03 22.38 2.42
N ALA A 309 5.34 22.30 2.68
CA ALA A 309 5.90 22.59 4.00
C ALA A 309 5.60 24.04 4.44
N ASP A 310 5.77 25.02 3.55
CA ASP A 310 5.49 26.43 3.81
C ASP A 310 3.98 26.64 4.11
N ALA A 311 3.10 26.01 3.34
CA ALA A 311 1.66 26.08 3.57
C ALA A 311 1.22 25.39 4.87
N ILE A 312 1.83 24.26 5.23
CA ILE A 312 1.59 23.56 6.50
C ILE A 312 2.05 24.44 7.67
N ALA A 313 3.21 25.07 7.58
CA ALA A 313 3.69 26.00 8.59
C ALA A 313 2.74 27.20 8.77
N SER A 314 2.24 27.76 7.66
CA SER A 314 1.25 28.84 7.67
C SER A 314 -0.07 28.40 8.31
N LEU A 315 -0.61 27.23 7.94
CA LEU A 315 -1.83 26.68 8.53
C LEU A 315 -1.69 26.46 10.04
N ARG A 316 -0.52 26.02 10.52
CA ARG A 316 -0.26 25.87 11.96
C ARG A 316 -0.30 27.18 12.73
N GLN A 317 0.15 28.28 12.11
CA GLN A 317 0.07 29.60 12.74
C GLN A 317 -1.37 30.11 12.76
N GLU A 318 -2.07 30.01 11.62
CA GLU A 318 -3.47 30.43 11.44
C GLU A 318 -4.42 29.67 12.39
N LEU A 319 -4.24 28.36 12.51
CA LEU A 319 -5.10 27.48 13.31
C LEU A 319 -4.62 27.30 14.76
N SER A 320 -3.68 28.12 15.23
CA SER A 320 -3.17 28.06 16.60
C SER A 320 -4.26 28.20 17.67
N SER A 321 -5.33 28.96 17.36
CA SER A 321 -6.51 29.11 18.25
C SER A 321 -7.38 27.85 18.37
N PHE A 322 -7.18 26.86 17.50
CA PHE A 322 -7.84 25.55 17.56
C PHE A 322 -6.99 24.50 18.30
N GLY A 323 -5.86 24.90 18.88
CA GLY A 323 -4.95 24.01 19.58
C GLY A 323 -3.93 23.32 18.65
N PRO A 324 -3.33 22.20 19.10
CA PRO A 324 -2.23 21.57 18.38
C PRO A 324 -2.69 20.78 17.15
N LEU A 325 -1.79 20.64 16.17
CA LEU A 325 -1.91 19.62 15.12
C LEU A 325 -1.68 18.25 15.77
N LEU A 326 -2.74 17.43 15.84
CA LEU A 326 -2.71 16.14 16.53
C LEU A 326 -2.16 15.02 15.64
N ALA A 327 -2.59 15.01 14.38
CA ALA A 327 -2.20 14.03 13.40
C ALA A 327 -2.23 14.60 11.97
N MET A 328 -1.43 14.02 11.09
CA MET A 328 -1.41 14.34 9.68
C MET A 328 -1.21 13.09 8.84
N THR A 329 -2.00 12.95 7.78
CA THR A 329 -1.77 11.92 6.75
C THR A 329 -1.26 12.58 5.48
N VAL A 330 -0.17 12.06 4.93
CA VAL A 330 0.37 12.47 3.63
C VAL A 330 0.10 11.38 2.62
N ALA A 331 -0.76 11.68 1.65
CA ALA A 331 -0.99 10.86 0.48
C ALA A 331 0.11 11.12 -0.57
N LEU A 332 0.72 10.05 -1.07
CA LEU A 332 1.75 10.08 -2.11
C LEU A 332 1.27 9.30 -3.34
N SER A 333 1.63 9.74 -4.55
CA SER A 333 1.22 9.10 -5.81
C SER A 333 2.02 7.83 -6.18
N LYS A 334 2.43 7.03 -5.18
CA LYS A 334 3.23 5.80 -5.33
C LYS A 334 2.97 4.82 -4.17
N PRO A 335 3.31 3.52 -4.34
CA PRO A 335 3.43 2.59 -3.23
C PRO A 335 4.22 3.19 -2.07
N VAL A 336 3.66 3.12 -0.87
CA VAL A 336 4.36 3.55 0.33
C VAL A 336 5.11 2.36 0.90
N ARG A 337 6.44 2.41 0.76
CA ARG A 337 7.38 1.51 1.42
C ARG A 337 8.41 2.36 2.16
N PRO A 338 8.62 2.16 3.47
CA PRO A 338 9.57 2.97 4.24
C PRO A 338 11.02 2.86 3.73
N ASP A 339 11.39 1.72 3.15
CA ASP A 339 12.77 1.33 2.82
C ASP A 339 13.15 1.53 1.35
N ILE A 340 12.18 1.72 0.45
CA ILE A 340 12.43 1.81 -0.99
C ILE A 340 12.35 3.27 -1.45
N GLN A 341 13.44 3.75 -2.04
CA GLN A 341 13.43 5.03 -2.72
C GLN A 341 12.41 5.02 -3.88
N LEU A 342 11.65 6.10 -4.01
CA LEU A 342 10.62 6.27 -5.03
C LEU A 342 11.23 6.50 -6.44
N TYR A 343 12.05 5.58 -6.96
CA TYR A 343 12.58 5.58 -8.33
C TYR A 343 11.74 4.68 -9.25
N GLY A 344 11.61 5.07 -10.53
CA GLY A 344 10.71 4.43 -11.51
C GLY A 344 9.24 4.74 -11.19
N ARG A 345 8.32 4.93 -12.13
CA ARG A 345 8.29 4.67 -13.57
C ARG A 345 7.59 5.88 -14.25
N GLU A 346 8.42 6.61 -15.01
CA GLU A 346 8.25 7.83 -15.82
C GLU A 346 7.36 8.99 -15.30
N GLY A 347 8.04 10.00 -14.72
CA GLY A 347 7.52 11.30 -14.27
C GLY A 347 8.32 11.82 -13.06
N PRO A 348 8.49 13.15 -12.85
CA PRO A 348 9.26 13.67 -11.71
C PRO A 348 8.46 13.46 -10.41
N SER A 349 8.55 12.28 -9.81
CA SER A 349 7.91 11.99 -8.53
C SER A 349 8.66 12.67 -7.42
N GLN A 350 8.17 13.80 -6.91
CA GLN A 350 8.75 14.51 -5.74
C GLN A 350 10.30 14.65 -5.80
N ALA A 351 10.89 14.64 -7.01
CA ALA A 351 12.32 14.54 -7.31
C ALA A 351 13.10 13.33 -6.71
N GLY A 352 12.48 12.14 -6.65
CA GLY A 352 13.13 10.87 -6.27
C GLY A 352 13.35 10.69 -4.75
N MET A 353 12.66 11.49 -3.93
CA MET A 353 12.75 11.41 -2.48
C MET A 353 12.07 10.16 -1.92
N THR A 354 12.61 9.60 -0.85
CA THR A 354 11.91 8.61 -0.04
C THR A 354 10.74 9.29 0.70
N PRO A 355 9.71 8.53 1.12
CA PRO A 355 8.68 9.03 2.03
C PRO A 355 9.28 9.74 3.25
N ASP A 356 10.29 9.15 3.89
CA ASP A 356 10.97 9.72 5.05
C ASP A 356 11.62 11.07 4.74
N ALA A 357 12.24 11.23 3.57
CA ALA A 357 12.86 12.48 3.17
C ALA A 357 11.82 13.59 2.91
N ILE A 358 10.63 13.23 2.43
CA ILE A 358 9.51 14.17 2.29
C ILE A 358 9.02 14.57 3.68
N MET A 359 8.75 13.60 4.54
CA MET A 359 8.28 13.85 5.91
C MET A 359 9.25 14.72 6.71
N ALA A 360 10.56 14.48 6.59
CA ALA A 360 11.59 15.29 7.24
C ALA A 360 11.55 16.76 6.82
N ARG A 361 11.14 17.06 5.58
CA ARG A 361 11.04 18.44 5.05
C ARG A 361 9.77 19.18 5.47
N LEU A 362 8.75 18.48 5.94
CA LEU A 362 7.51 19.12 6.42
C LEU A 362 7.67 19.75 7.81
N SER A 363 8.77 19.45 8.51
CA SER A 363 9.17 20.09 9.79
C SER A 363 8.03 20.16 10.82
N LEU A 364 7.43 19.01 11.11
CA LEU A 364 6.31 18.88 12.04
C LEU A 364 6.78 18.81 13.49
N PRO A 365 5.95 19.21 14.47
CA PRO A 365 6.21 18.97 15.89
C PRO A 365 6.36 17.48 16.21
N ASP A 366 7.27 17.14 17.12
CA ASP A 366 7.55 15.75 17.56
C ASP A 366 6.32 14.99 18.03
N ASN A 367 5.31 15.71 18.56
CA ASN A 367 4.07 15.12 19.04
C ASN A 367 3.02 14.92 17.94
N THR A 368 3.28 15.23 16.67
CA THR A 368 2.30 15.03 15.59
C THR A 368 2.33 13.58 15.14
N GLN A 369 1.19 12.88 15.22
CA GLN A 369 1.11 11.53 14.67
C GLN A 369 1.08 11.62 13.15
N THR A 370 2.05 11.02 12.46
CA THR A 370 2.10 11.04 11.00
C THR A 370 1.75 9.70 10.40
N VAL A 371 0.97 9.74 9.33
CA VAL A 371 0.67 8.60 8.46
C VAL A 371 1.11 8.95 7.06
N VAL A 372 1.71 8.00 6.35
CA VAL A 372 2.01 8.14 4.92
C VAL A 372 1.28 7.04 4.20
N GLU A 373 0.52 7.38 3.16
CA GLU A 373 -0.33 6.43 2.46
C GLU A 373 -0.34 6.67 0.95
N ASN A 374 -0.65 5.65 0.17
CA ASN A 374 -0.84 5.74 -1.27
C ASN A 374 -2.12 6.55 -1.58
N ASN A 375 -2.09 7.42 -2.59
CA ASN A 375 -3.23 8.26 -2.95
C ASN A 375 -4.51 7.48 -3.28
N VAL A 376 -4.43 6.36 -4.00
CA VAL A 376 -5.62 5.55 -4.33
C VAL A 376 -6.18 4.81 -3.11
N ASN A 377 -5.32 4.48 -2.14
CA ASN A 377 -5.74 3.95 -0.84
C ASN A 377 -6.51 5.00 -0.04
N CYS A 378 -6.01 6.23 0.03
CA CYS A 378 -6.77 7.33 0.61
C CYS A 378 -8.12 7.50 -0.10
N ALA A 379 -8.14 7.50 -1.44
CA ALA A 379 -9.37 7.69 -2.19
C ALA A 379 -10.45 6.64 -1.88
N VAL A 380 -10.09 5.35 -1.77
CA VAL A 380 -11.07 4.31 -1.37
C VAL A 380 -11.56 4.51 0.07
N VAL A 381 -10.69 4.96 0.98
CA VAL A 381 -11.07 5.26 2.36
C VAL A 381 -12.09 6.40 2.43
N ALA A 382 -11.94 7.45 1.61
CA ALA A 382 -12.92 8.54 1.55
C ALA A 382 -14.31 8.02 1.17
N GLU A 383 -14.37 7.18 0.12
CA GLU A 383 -15.62 6.66 -0.42
C GLU A 383 -16.32 5.70 0.57
N VAL A 384 -15.58 4.86 1.28
CA VAL A 384 -16.12 3.90 2.25
C VAL A 384 -16.54 4.58 3.56
N ARG A 385 -15.89 5.69 3.95
CA ARG A 385 -16.23 6.40 5.20
C ARG A 385 -17.37 7.40 4.99
N GLN A 386 -17.36 8.14 3.88
CA GLN A 386 -18.24 9.31 3.70
C GLN A 386 -18.90 9.40 2.31
N GLY A 387 -18.39 8.68 1.32
CA GLY A 387 -18.83 8.80 -0.07
C GLY A 387 -19.85 7.76 -0.50
N ILE A 388 -19.79 7.39 -1.79
CA ILE A 388 -20.81 6.56 -2.43
C ILE A 388 -20.79 5.11 -1.94
N ALA A 389 -19.66 4.67 -1.37
CA ALA A 389 -19.45 3.32 -0.87
C ALA A 389 -19.61 3.22 0.66
N LYS A 390 -20.28 4.20 1.29
CA LYS A 390 -20.37 4.30 2.74
C LYS A 390 -20.91 3.02 3.38
N GLY A 391 -20.13 2.46 4.32
CA GLY A 391 -20.51 1.28 5.09
C GLY A 391 -20.32 -0.07 4.38
N LEU A 392 -19.83 -0.07 3.13
CA LEU A 392 -19.46 -1.30 2.44
C LEU A 392 -18.10 -1.82 2.93
N LYS A 393 -17.93 -3.14 2.92
CA LYS A 393 -16.73 -3.82 3.42
C LYS A 393 -15.81 -4.35 2.32
N ASP A 394 -16.31 -4.47 1.10
CA ASP A 394 -15.57 -5.01 -0.05
C ASP A 394 -15.76 -4.05 -1.22
N VAL A 395 -14.78 -3.17 -1.42
CA VAL A 395 -14.86 -2.03 -2.34
C VAL A 395 -13.51 -1.83 -3.02
N VAL A 396 -13.56 -1.60 -4.33
CA VAL A 396 -12.39 -1.27 -5.13
C VAL A 396 -12.54 0.15 -5.65
N PHE A 397 -11.56 1.02 -5.38
CA PHE A 397 -11.44 2.30 -6.06
C PHE A 397 -10.50 2.14 -7.24
N LEU A 398 -11.01 2.27 -8.47
CA LEU A 398 -10.25 2.15 -9.71
C LEU A 398 -10.00 3.54 -10.29
N GLN A 399 -8.77 4.03 -10.13
CA GLN A 399 -8.33 5.31 -10.67
C GLN A 399 -7.91 5.13 -12.13
N VAL A 400 -8.54 5.88 -13.05
CA VAL A 400 -8.11 5.99 -14.45
C VAL A 400 -8.02 7.47 -14.84
N GLY A 401 -6.80 7.95 -15.06
CA GLY A 401 -6.52 9.36 -15.38
C GLY A 401 -5.24 9.49 -16.18
N GLU A 402 -4.38 10.42 -15.77
CA GLU A 402 -2.97 10.44 -16.22
C GLU A 402 -2.22 9.16 -15.82
N ARG A 403 -2.67 8.53 -14.72
CA ARG A 403 -2.15 7.29 -14.20
C ARG A 403 -3.28 6.29 -13.94
N ILE A 404 -2.90 5.03 -13.74
CA ILE A 404 -3.81 3.97 -13.32
C ILE A 404 -3.36 3.40 -11.98
N GLY A 405 -4.31 3.16 -11.09
CA GLY A 405 -4.05 2.52 -9.80
C GLY A 405 -5.34 2.07 -9.14
N SER A 406 -5.22 1.27 -8.08
CA SER A 406 -6.36 0.77 -7.33
C SER A 406 -6.16 0.86 -5.83
N GLY A 407 -7.17 1.39 -5.12
CA GLY A 407 -7.30 1.21 -3.68
C GLY A 407 -8.27 0.05 -3.41
N ILE A 408 -7.97 -0.82 -2.44
CA ILE A 408 -8.76 -2.02 -2.18
C ILE A 408 -9.12 -2.08 -0.70
N ILE A 409 -10.42 -2.11 -0.40
CA ILE A 409 -10.94 -2.47 0.92
C ILE A 409 -11.56 -3.86 0.79
N SER A 410 -11.16 -4.80 1.64
CA SER A 410 -11.77 -6.13 1.73
C SER A 410 -11.94 -6.54 3.18
N GLY A 411 -13.09 -7.13 3.52
CA GLY A 411 -13.46 -7.43 4.90
C GLY A 411 -13.55 -6.20 5.81
N GLY A 412 -13.68 -5.00 5.25
CA GLY A 412 -13.69 -3.73 5.98
C GLY A 412 -12.30 -3.17 6.31
N SER A 413 -11.23 -3.78 5.79
CA SER A 413 -9.85 -3.33 5.99
C SER A 413 -9.19 -2.95 4.68
N LEU A 414 -8.34 -1.92 4.73
CA LEU A 414 -7.53 -1.51 3.60
C LEU A 414 -6.47 -2.60 3.32
N ILE A 415 -6.32 -2.98 2.05
CA ILE A 415 -5.37 -4.02 1.65
C ILE A 415 -4.10 -3.37 1.11
N HIS A 416 -3.03 -3.40 1.90
CA HIS A 416 -1.69 -2.94 1.47
C HIS A 416 -0.90 -4.04 0.75
N GLY A 417 -1.20 -5.31 1.01
CA GLY A 417 -0.39 -6.45 0.61
C GLY A 417 0.95 -6.51 1.35
N ALA A 418 1.72 -7.58 1.14
CA ALA A 418 2.94 -7.88 1.92
C ALA A 418 4.00 -6.76 1.92
N ARG A 419 3.96 -5.88 0.91
CA ARG A 419 4.93 -4.80 0.73
C ARG A 419 4.26 -3.47 0.35
N GLY A 420 3.00 -3.24 0.68
CA GLY A 420 2.33 -1.98 0.28
C GLY A 420 2.12 -1.83 -1.25
N GLY A 421 2.15 -2.93 -2.01
CA GLY A 421 2.01 -2.94 -3.47
C GLY A 421 0.71 -3.57 -3.97
N ALA A 422 -0.23 -3.91 -3.09
CA ALA A 422 -1.57 -4.30 -3.52
C ALA A 422 -2.23 -3.13 -4.26
N GLY A 423 -2.93 -3.44 -5.36
CA GLY A 423 -3.59 -2.41 -6.16
C GLY A 423 -2.71 -1.73 -7.22
N GLU A 424 -1.44 -2.14 -7.38
CA GLU A 424 -0.55 -1.71 -8.49
C GLU A 424 -0.93 -2.36 -9.84
N ILE A 425 -2.18 -2.16 -10.24
CA ILE A 425 -2.80 -2.80 -11.41
C ILE A 425 -2.27 -2.24 -12.75
N ALA A 426 -1.56 -1.11 -12.73
CA ALA A 426 -0.91 -0.52 -13.90
C ALA A 426 0.10 -1.46 -14.58
N ASP A 427 0.63 -2.42 -13.81
CA ASP A 427 1.58 -3.43 -14.27
C ASP A 427 0.92 -4.73 -14.75
N MET A 428 -0.42 -4.82 -14.69
CA MET A 428 -1.10 -5.98 -15.27
C MET A 428 -0.70 -6.11 -16.74
N PRO A 429 -0.34 -7.31 -17.21
CA PRO A 429 0.06 -7.51 -18.59
C PRO A 429 -1.10 -7.17 -19.52
N PHE A 430 -0.86 -6.23 -20.42
CA PHE A 430 -1.83 -5.75 -21.41
C PHE A 430 -1.11 -5.40 -22.73
N PRO A 431 -1.66 -5.74 -23.91
CA PRO A 431 -2.81 -6.62 -24.14
C PRO A 431 -2.43 -8.09 -23.88
N TRP A 432 -3.42 -8.95 -23.67
CA TRP A 432 -3.23 -10.42 -23.59
C TRP A 432 -2.83 -11.05 -24.94
N SER A 433 -2.07 -10.33 -25.77
CA SER A 433 -1.59 -10.84 -27.04
C SER A 433 -0.33 -11.68 -26.83
N GLY A 434 -0.22 -12.81 -27.53
CA GLY A 434 0.94 -13.70 -27.43
C GLY A 434 2.25 -13.11 -27.99
N THR A 435 2.23 -11.89 -28.52
CA THR A 435 3.38 -11.24 -29.18
C THR A 435 4.07 -10.18 -28.32
N GLU A 436 3.42 -9.67 -27.27
CA GLU A 436 3.99 -8.62 -26.43
C GLU A 436 4.58 -9.20 -25.14
N SER A 437 5.83 -8.86 -24.83
CA SER A 437 6.45 -9.21 -23.55
C SER A 437 5.95 -8.27 -22.45
N PRO A 438 5.73 -8.75 -21.21
CA PRO A 438 5.37 -7.90 -20.09
C PRO A 438 6.39 -6.76 -19.88
N ARG A 439 5.91 -5.53 -19.75
CA ARG A 439 6.72 -4.36 -19.44
C ARG A 439 6.10 -3.58 -18.30
N GLU A 440 6.94 -2.77 -17.68
CA GLU A 440 6.53 -1.82 -16.66
C GLU A 440 5.43 -0.89 -17.19
N LEU A 441 4.36 -0.70 -16.41
CA LEU A 441 3.24 0.18 -16.75
C LEU A 441 2.55 -0.15 -18.08
N SER A 442 2.61 -1.40 -18.57
CA SER A 442 2.00 -1.79 -19.85
C SER A 442 0.51 -1.42 -19.92
N LEU A 443 -0.24 -1.69 -18.86
CA LEU A 443 -1.66 -1.34 -18.81
C LEU A 443 -1.88 0.17 -18.69
N GLU A 444 -1.08 0.89 -17.91
CA GLU A 444 -1.16 2.37 -17.83
C GLU A 444 -0.85 3.02 -19.18
N ARG A 445 0.23 2.63 -19.85
CA ARG A 445 0.58 3.12 -21.21
C ARG A 445 -0.49 2.83 -22.25
N HIS A 446 -1.33 1.83 -22.00
CA HIS A 446 -2.53 1.59 -22.78
C HIS A 446 -3.68 2.45 -22.25
N LEU A 447 -4.28 2.11 -21.12
CA LEU A 447 -5.58 2.63 -20.72
C LEU A 447 -5.55 4.06 -20.12
N ALA A 448 -4.39 4.60 -19.73
CA ALA A 448 -4.34 5.97 -19.24
C ALA A 448 -4.63 7.00 -20.34
N LYS A 449 -4.88 8.24 -19.94
CA LYS A 449 -5.30 9.35 -20.81
C LYS A 449 -4.43 9.47 -22.07
N GLN A 450 -3.12 9.54 -21.90
CA GLN A 450 -2.19 9.68 -23.03
C GLN A 450 -2.24 8.46 -23.95
N GLY A 451 -2.14 7.25 -23.38
CA GLY A 451 -2.20 6.00 -24.12
C GLY A 451 -3.47 5.84 -24.95
N PHE A 452 -4.62 6.24 -24.40
CA PHE A 452 -5.89 6.23 -25.10
C PHE A 452 -5.86 7.13 -26.35
N ILE A 453 -5.42 8.38 -26.20
CA ILE A 453 -5.35 9.35 -27.30
C ILE A 453 -4.35 8.91 -28.37
N GLU A 454 -3.19 8.39 -27.97
CA GLU A 454 -2.19 7.87 -28.91
C GLU A 454 -2.73 6.71 -29.74
N ARG A 455 -3.39 5.73 -29.12
CA ARG A 455 -3.99 4.61 -29.85
C ARG A 455 -5.11 5.03 -30.78
N LEU A 456 -5.94 5.96 -30.34
CA LEU A 456 -7.02 6.49 -31.16
C LEU A 456 -6.44 7.15 -32.42
N ASN A 457 -5.42 8.00 -32.25
CA ASN A 457 -4.75 8.68 -33.35
C ASN A 457 -3.91 7.74 -34.24
N ALA A 458 -3.41 6.62 -33.71
CA ALA A 458 -2.67 5.64 -34.50
C ALA A 458 -3.57 4.79 -35.42
N ARG A 459 -4.87 4.70 -35.10
CA ARG A 459 -5.87 3.95 -35.88
C ARG A 459 -6.73 4.83 -36.80
N ARG A 460 -6.55 6.14 -36.76
CA ARG A 460 -7.32 7.10 -37.58
C ARG A 460 -6.94 6.98 -39.05
N SER A 461 -7.89 7.27 -39.93
CA SER A 461 -7.63 7.47 -41.36
C SER A 461 -6.90 8.79 -41.61
N SER A 462 -6.15 8.93 -42.71
CA SER A 462 -5.32 10.14 -42.93
C SER A 462 -6.12 11.44 -43.08
N ASP A 463 -7.37 11.32 -43.52
CA ASP A 463 -8.38 12.37 -43.70
C ASP A 463 -9.14 12.73 -42.41
N GLU A 464 -9.04 11.91 -41.36
CA GLU A 464 -9.67 12.20 -40.06
C GLU A 464 -8.82 13.18 -39.23
N PRO A 465 -9.45 14.18 -38.57
CA PRO A 465 -8.73 15.14 -37.75
C PRO A 465 -8.09 14.47 -36.53
N VAL A 466 -6.85 14.87 -36.24
CA VAL A 466 -6.12 14.42 -35.04
C VAL A 466 -6.87 14.83 -33.78
N VAL A 467 -7.07 13.87 -32.88
CA VAL A 467 -7.61 14.13 -31.54
C VAL A 467 -6.50 14.69 -30.66
N ARG A 468 -6.62 15.98 -30.31
CA ARG A 468 -5.58 16.70 -29.56
C ARG A 468 -5.66 16.50 -28.06
N SER A 469 -6.85 16.22 -27.52
CA SER A 469 -7.04 15.99 -26.10
C SER A 469 -8.29 15.14 -25.83
N LEU A 470 -8.36 14.57 -24.63
CA LEU A 470 -9.54 13.82 -24.18
C LEU A 470 -10.77 14.72 -24.06
N GLU A 471 -10.59 15.95 -23.60
CA GLU A 471 -11.68 16.93 -23.42
C GLU A 471 -12.34 17.26 -24.77
N ALA A 472 -11.53 17.44 -25.82
CA ALA A 472 -12.05 17.66 -27.17
C ALA A 472 -12.80 16.44 -27.72
N LEU A 473 -12.33 15.22 -27.42
CA LEU A 473 -13.01 13.98 -27.81
C LEU A 473 -14.35 13.81 -27.08
N LEU A 474 -14.38 14.07 -25.77
CA LEU A 474 -15.58 13.99 -24.94
C LEU A 474 -16.62 15.02 -25.39
N ALA A 475 -16.21 16.24 -25.75
CA ALA A 475 -17.10 17.26 -26.28
C ALA A 475 -17.77 16.80 -27.59
N ARG A 476 -16.98 16.30 -28.55
CA ARG A 476 -17.50 15.74 -29.82
C ARG A 476 -18.49 14.59 -29.60
N ALA A 477 -18.21 13.72 -28.64
CA ALA A 477 -19.13 12.63 -28.31
C ALA A 477 -20.41 13.13 -27.63
N ALA A 478 -20.33 14.18 -26.81
CA ALA A 478 -21.49 14.82 -26.21
C ALA A 478 -22.38 15.52 -27.27
N ASP A 479 -21.76 16.04 -28.34
CA ASP A 479 -22.46 16.59 -29.51
C ASP A 479 -23.06 15.50 -30.43
N GLY A 480 -22.92 14.23 -30.07
CA GLY A 480 -23.50 13.09 -30.79
C GLY A 480 -22.69 12.60 -31.97
N GLU A 481 -21.41 12.98 -32.09
CA GLU A 481 -20.55 12.51 -33.18
C GLU A 481 -20.30 10.98 -33.07
N PRO A 482 -20.75 10.17 -34.05
CA PRO A 482 -20.74 8.71 -33.92
C PRO A 482 -19.36 8.09 -33.67
N MET A 483 -18.32 8.62 -34.33
CA MET A 483 -16.94 8.12 -34.18
C MET A 483 -16.38 8.41 -32.79
N ALA A 484 -16.65 9.60 -32.25
CA ALA A 484 -16.22 9.97 -30.91
C ALA A 484 -16.93 9.14 -29.83
N MET A 485 -18.25 8.93 -29.98
CA MET A 485 -19.03 8.06 -29.09
C MET A 485 -18.50 6.61 -29.11
N GLN A 486 -18.25 6.06 -30.30
CA GLN A 486 -17.72 4.69 -30.44
C GLN A 486 -16.31 4.56 -29.84
N ALA A 487 -15.46 5.57 -29.99
CA ALA A 487 -14.11 5.56 -29.39
C ALA A 487 -14.17 5.50 -27.86
N ILE A 488 -15.06 6.29 -27.25
CA ILE A 488 -15.26 6.31 -25.79
C ILE A 488 -15.89 5.01 -25.30
N GLU A 489 -16.91 4.48 -25.99
CA GLU A 489 -17.56 3.23 -25.61
C GLU A 489 -16.56 2.07 -25.63
N ARG A 490 -15.76 1.94 -26.70
CA ARG A 490 -14.69 0.93 -26.79
C ARG A 490 -13.64 1.09 -25.69
N HIS A 491 -13.26 2.32 -25.38
CA HIS A 491 -12.28 2.55 -24.32
C HIS A 491 -12.84 2.20 -22.93
N GLY A 492 -14.08 2.58 -22.65
CA GLY A 492 -14.78 2.20 -21.42
C GLY A 492 -15.00 0.69 -21.32
N GLU A 493 -15.25 -0.01 -22.43
CA GLU A 493 -15.30 -1.47 -22.47
C GLU A 493 -13.97 -2.11 -22.06
N GLN A 494 -12.84 -1.58 -22.55
CA GLN A 494 -11.52 -2.08 -22.13
C GLN A 494 -11.25 -1.85 -20.63
N ILE A 495 -11.68 -0.71 -20.08
CA ILE A 495 -11.64 -0.47 -18.63
C ILE A 495 -12.59 -1.44 -17.91
N GLY A 496 -13.72 -1.77 -18.51
CA GLY A 496 -14.65 -2.82 -18.06
C GLY A 496 -14.01 -4.19 -17.94
N PHE A 497 -13.16 -4.58 -18.89
CA PHE A 497 -12.41 -5.84 -18.81
C PHE A 497 -11.41 -5.85 -17.64
N LEU A 498 -10.73 -4.73 -17.39
CA LEU A 498 -9.89 -4.56 -16.21
C LEU A 498 -10.72 -4.69 -14.92
N ALA A 499 -11.86 -4.02 -14.86
CA ALA A 499 -12.78 -4.09 -13.73
C ALA A 499 -13.27 -5.53 -13.49
N LEU A 500 -13.59 -6.29 -14.55
CA LEU A 500 -13.96 -7.71 -14.43
C LEU A 500 -12.83 -8.58 -13.89
N GLY A 501 -11.57 -8.27 -14.21
CA GLY A 501 -10.42 -8.93 -13.59
C GLY A 501 -10.40 -8.72 -12.07
N LEU A 502 -10.71 -7.50 -11.62
CA LEU A 502 -10.82 -7.18 -10.19
C LEU A 502 -12.03 -7.88 -9.55
N VAL A 503 -13.16 -7.97 -10.26
CA VAL A 503 -14.33 -8.75 -9.82
C VAL A 503 -13.96 -10.22 -9.62
N ALA A 504 -13.28 -10.84 -10.59
CA ALA A 504 -12.93 -12.25 -10.52
C ALA A 504 -12.00 -12.60 -9.34
N ILE A 505 -11.16 -11.64 -8.90
CA ILE A 505 -10.17 -11.86 -7.84
C ILE A 505 -10.73 -11.46 -6.46
N LEU A 506 -11.46 -10.35 -6.38
CA LEU A 506 -11.83 -9.70 -5.13
C LEU A 506 -13.31 -9.80 -4.78
N ASP A 507 -14.18 -10.12 -5.75
CA ASP A 507 -15.64 -10.13 -5.62
C ASP A 507 -16.21 -8.91 -4.86
N PRO A 508 -15.90 -7.67 -5.31
CA PRO A 508 -16.30 -6.48 -4.57
C PRO A 508 -17.80 -6.19 -4.74
N ALA A 509 -18.41 -5.64 -3.69
CA ALA A 509 -19.78 -5.12 -3.76
C ALA A 509 -19.87 -3.90 -4.70
N MET A 510 -18.80 -3.09 -4.75
CA MET A 510 -18.75 -1.88 -5.57
C MET A 510 -17.35 -1.60 -6.13
N ILE A 511 -17.31 -1.18 -7.39
CA ILE A 511 -16.15 -0.54 -8.03
C ILE A 511 -16.45 0.95 -8.20
N VAL A 512 -15.67 1.79 -7.53
CA VAL A 512 -15.74 3.24 -7.63
C VAL A 512 -14.69 3.73 -8.62
N LEU A 513 -15.12 4.36 -9.71
CA LEU A 513 -14.25 4.87 -10.76
C LEU A 513 -13.81 6.31 -10.46
N GLY A 514 -12.49 6.50 -10.41
CA GLY A 514 -11.85 7.78 -10.17
C GLY A 514 -11.01 8.26 -11.35
N GLY A 515 -10.49 9.49 -11.22
CA GLY A 515 -9.55 10.08 -12.17
C GLY A 515 -10.23 10.79 -13.34
N SER A 516 -9.42 11.53 -14.10
CA SER A 516 -9.90 12.40 -15.19
C SER A 516 -10.56 11.65 -16.35
N VAL A 517 -10.30 10.34 -16.48
CA VAL A 517 -10.95 9.48 -17.48
C VAL A 517 -12.06 8.65 -16.83
N GLY A 518 -11.73 7.91 -15.77
CA GLY A 518 -12.59 6.89 -15.17
C GLY A 518 -13.88 7.46 -14.57
N SER A 519 -13.83 8.67 -14.00
CA SER A 519 -15.00 9.29 -13.38
C SER A 519 -15.99 9.90 -14.39
N HIS A 520 -15.63 9.98 -15.68
CA HIS A 520 -16.49 10.57 -16.69
C HIS A 520 -17.71 9.67 -16.96
N TRP A 521 -18.93 10.22 -16.95
CA TRP A 521 -20.18 9.45 -16.99
C TRP A 521 -20.30 8.49 -18.19
N MET A 522 -19.81 8.89 -19.37
CA MET A 522 -19.78 8.00 -20.56
C MET A 522 -18.90 6.76 -20.34
N ILE A 523 -17.74 6.93 -19.69
CA ILE A 523 -16.83 5.84 -19.35
C ILE A 523 -17.48 4.95 -18.28
N VAL A 524 -18.03 5.55 -17.22
CA VAL A 524 -18.74 4.83 -16.15
C VAL A 524 -19.87 3.98 -16.73
N SER A 525 -20.64 4.53 -17.67
CA SER A 525 -21.74 3.81 -18.34
C SER A 525 -21.24 2.60 -19.14
N ALA A 526 -20.15 2.76 -19.90
CA ALA A 526 -19.55 1.67 -20.67
C ALA A 526 -18.97 0.58 -19.74
N VAL A 527 -18.21 0.96 -18.71
CA VAL A 527 -17.68 0.02 -17.70
C VAL A 527 -18.82 -0.74 -17.02
N ARG A 528 -19.87 -0.04 -16.60
CA ARG A 528 -21.06 -0.64 -15.96
C ARG A 528 -21.72 -1.66 -16.88
N LYS A 529 -21.90 -1.34 -18.16
CA LYS A 529 -22.48 -2.26 -19.17
C LYS A 529 -21.62 -3.52 -19.31
N THR A 530 -20.30 -3.39 -19.39
CA THR A 530 -19.37 -4.52 -19.47
C THR A 530 -19.38 -5.38 -18.21
N VAL A 531 -19.35 -4.76 -17.02
CA VAL A 531 -19.37 -5.50 -15.75
C VAL A 531 -20.69 -6.23 -15.56
N ALA A 532 -21.83 -5.57 -15.81
CA ALA A 532 -23.15 -6.15 -15.61
C ALA A 532 -23.45 -7.38 -16.49
N ALA A 533 -22.74 -7.55 -17.61
CA ALA A 533 -22.87 -8.74 -18.45
C ALA A 533 -22.33 -10.02 -17.79
N ILE A 534 -21.44 -9.90 -16.79
CA ILE A 534 -20.82 -11.04 -16.09
C ILE A 534 -21.15 -11.04 -14.59
N SER A 535 -21.05 -9.87 -13.94
CA SER A 535 -21.41 -9.66 -12.54
C SER A 535 -22.47 -8.57 -12.43
N PRO A 536 -23.77 -8.91 -12.56
CA PRO A 536 -24.86 -7.93 -12.43
C PRO A 536 -25.02 -7.39 -10.99
N TYR A 537 -24.39 -8.03 -10.01
CA TYR A 537 -24.47 -7.65 -8.60
C TYR A 537 -23.38 -6.66 -8.17
N THR A 538 -22.24 -6.59 -8.88
CA THR A 538 -21.20 -5.60 -8.61
C THR A 538 -21.65 -4.23 -9.11
N VAL A 539 -21.78 -3.26 -8.20
CA VAL A 539 -22.16 -1.89 -8.56
C VAL A 539 -20.95 -1.14 -9.12
N VAL A 540 -21.14 -0.44 -10.25
CA VAL A 540 -20.12 0.47 -10.81
C VAL A 540 -20.63 1.91 -10.74
N ALA A 541 -19.88 2.77 -10.05
CA ALA A 541 -20.22 4.17 -9.85
C ALA A 541 -18.99 5.08 -10.04
N ALA A 542 -19.21 6.37 -10.31
CA ALA A 542 -18.16 7.36 -10.24
C ALA A 542 -17.88 7.74 -8.77
N THR A 543 -16.66 8.17 -8.49
CA THR A 543 -16.30 8.80 -7.21
C THR A 543 -17.23 9.99 -6.89
N GLN A 544 -17.66 10.10 -5.63
CA GLN A 544 -18.45 11.23 -5.14
C GLN A 544 -17.57 12.45 -4.87
N PHE A 545 -16.31 12.23 -4.48
CA PHE A 545 -15.37 13.30 -4.12
C PHE A 545 -14.54 13.84 -5.29
N GLY A 546 -14.58 13.19 -6.45
CA GLY A 546 -13.86 13.65 -7.64
C GLY A 546 -12.36 13.82 -7.36
N HIS A 547 -11.82 15.00 -7.64
CA HIS A 547 -10.40 15.31 -7.42
C HIS A 547 -10.02 15.48 -5.94
N GLN A 548 -10.99 15.51 -5.03
CA GLN A 548 -10.76 15.63 -3.58
C GLN A 548 -10.72 14.26 -2.88
N ALA A 549 -11.04 13.16 -3.56
CA ALA A 549 -11.13 11.83 -2.95
C ALA A 549 -9.87 11.46 -2.16
N THR A 550 -8.68 11.71 -2.74
CA THR A 550 -7.40 11.46 -2.07
C THR A 550 -7.24 12.25 -0.77
N VAL A 551 -7.41 13.58 -0.81
CA VAL A 551 -7.16 14.44 0.35
C VAL A 551 -8.22 14.21 1.43
N GLU A 552 -9.47 13.96 1.05
CA GLU A 552 -10.54 13.57 1.98
C GLU A 552 -10.25 12.25 2.70
N GLY A 553 -9.71 11.28 1.97
CA GLY A 553 -9.26 10.01 2.52
C GLY A 553 -8.10 10.17 3.50
N ALA A 554 -7.12 11.01 3.13
CA ALA A 554 -6.01 11.36 4.00
C ALA A 554 -6.52 12.00 5.31
N VAL A 555 -7.51 12.89 5.23
CA VAL A 555 -8.17 13.46 6.42
C VAL A 555 -8.82 12.37 7.28
N GLN A 556 -9.52 11.40 6.68
CA GLN A 556 -10.13 10.30 7.46
C GLN A 556 -9.06 9.48 8.21
N LEU A 557 -7.96 9.14 7.53
CA LEU A 557 -6.84 8.43 8.16
C LEU A 557 -6.16 9.29 9.25
N ALA A 558 -6.12 10.61 9.07
CA ALA A 558 -5.56 11.52 10.08
C ALA A 558 -6.47 11.63 11.31
N LEU A 559 -7.80 11.67 11.11
CA LEU A 559 -8.78 11.57 12.20
C LEU A 559 -8.64 10.24 12.95
N GLU A 560 -8.51 9.13 12.23
CA GLU A 560 -8.30 7.80 12.81
C GLU A 560 -7.01 7.74 13.64
N ALA A 561 -5.90 8.27 13.11
CA ALA A 561 -4.63 8.35 13.82
C ALA A 561 -4.70 9.25 15.07
N ALA A 562 -5.41 10.39 15.01
CA ALA A 562 -5.64 11.25 16.16
C ALA A 562 -6.49 10.55 17.23
N GLN A 563 -7.53 9.82 16.82
CA GLN A 563 -8.38 9.04 17.72
C GLN A 563 -7.58 7.91 18.39
N ILE A 564 -6.77 7.16 17.65
CA ILE A 564 -5.90 6.11 18.22
C ILE A 564 -4.96 6.72 19.26
N LYS A 565 -4.36 7.88 18.96
CA LYS A 565 -3.49 8.58 19.90
C LYS A 565 -4.23 9.05 21.17
N LEU A 566 -5.45 9.59 21.03
CA LEU A 566 -6.23 10.12 22.16
C LEU A 566 -6.95 9.05 22.99
N LEU A 567 -7.42 7.98 22.34
CA LEU A 567 -8.36 6.99 22.90
C LEU A 567 -7.75 5.59 23.01
N GLY A 568 -6.59 5.34 22.40
CA GLY A 568 -6.00 4.00 22.24
C GLY A 568 -6.69 3.16 21.14
N ARG A 569 -7.72 3.68 20.48
CA ARG A 569 -8.44 3.02 19.38
C ARG A 569 -9.15 4.04 18.47
N ALA A 570 -9.40 3.63 17.23
CA ALA A 570 -10.27 4.34 16.29
C ALA A 570 -11.75 4.27 16.70
N VAL A 571 -12.55 5.25 16.29
CA VAL A 571 -13.99 5.32 16.50
C VAL A 571 -14.73 4.84 15.23
N GLY A 572 -15.41 3.70 15.29
CA GLY A 572 -16.22 3.13 14.19
C GLY A 572 -15.95 1.65 13.91
N ASP A 573 -16.84 1.02 13.11
CA ASP A 573 -16.69 -0.37 12.69
C ASP A 573 -15.60 -0.49 11.60
N GLY A 574 -14.47 -1.09 11.96
CA GLY A 574 -13.35 -1.38 11.05
C GLY A 574 -12.11 -0.52 11.30
N ARG A 575 -11.00 -1.18 11.64
CA ARG A 575 -9.64 -0.61 11.59
C ARG A 575 -9.21 -0.53 10.13
N LEU A 576 -8.87 0.67 9.67
CA LEU A 576 -8.25 0.87 8.36
C LEU A 576 -6.72 0.96 8.45
N LEU A 577 -6.21 1.32 9.63
CA LEU A 577 -4.80 1.34 10.01
C LEU A 577 -4.39 0.09 10.81
#